data_AF-A0A381E756-F1
#
_entry.id   AF-A0A381E756-F1
#
_cell.length_a   1.000
_cell.length_b   1.000
_cell.length_c   1.000
_cell.angle_alpha   90.00
_cell.angle_beta   90.00
_cell.angle_gamma   90.00
#
_symmetry.space_group_name_H-M   'P 1'
#
loop_
_entity.id
_entity.type
_entity.pdbx_description
1 polymer ?
#
loop_
_entity_poly.entity_id
_entity_poly.type
_entity_poly.pdbx_seq_one_letter_code
_entity_poly.pdbx_strand_id
1 'polypeptide(L)' 'MVTLMMSDLLCAHGGLDANRAIALQSIAGDVHICQMVDPNRTCRFTLPRTVCETLGIALP' A
#
# COMPACT_ATOMS: atom_id res chain seq x y z
N MET A 1 7.40 -1.83 -7.54
CA MET A 1 7.16 -0.36 -7.59
C MET A 1 5.96 0.02 -6.73
N VAL A 2 4.76 -0.53 -6.95
CA VAL A 2 3.57 -0.18 -6.17
C VAL A 2 3.66 -0.49 -4.65
N THR A 3 4.34 -1.57 -4.26
CA THR A 3 4.60 -1.90 -2.84
C THR A 3 5.49 -0.87 -2.15
N LEU A 4 6.49 -0.33 -2.86
CA LEU A 4 7.36 0.73 -2.33
C LEU A 4 6.55 2.02 -2.12
N MET A 5 5.71 2.38 -3.09
CA MET A 5 4.83 3.55 -2.97
C MET A 5 3.88 3.42 -1.77
N MET A 6 3.37 2.21 -1.50
CA MET A 6 2.55 1.96 -0.32
C MET A 6 3.35 2.06 0.98
N SER A 7 4.57 1.50 1.03
CA SER A 7 5.48 1.68 2.17
C SER A 7 5.74 3.16 2.45
N ASP A 8 6.02 3.95 1.42
CA ASP A 8 6.30 5.37 1.56
C ASP A 8 5.09 6.13 2.14
N LEU A 9 3.88 5.82 1.66
CA LEU A 9 2.64 6.39 2.20
C LEU A 9 2.46 6.02 3.68
N LEU A 10 2.64 4.75 4.04
CA LEU A 10 2.48 4.26 5.41
C LEU A 10 3.53 4.86 6.36
N CYS A 11 4.76 5.04 5.90
CA CYS A 11 5.81 5.69 6.68
C CYS A 11 5.55 7.19 6.85
N ALA A 12 5.19 7.88 5.76
CA ALA A 12 5.02 9.33 5.76
C ALA A 12 3.76 9.79 6.51
N HIS A 13 2.65 9.03 6.39
CA HIS A 13 1.35 9.45 6.93
C HIS A 13 0.83 8.57 8.07
N GLY A 14 1.27 7.31 8.16
CA GLY A 14 0.85 6.37 9.22
C GLY A 14 1.78 6.30 10.42
N GLY A 15 2.90 7.03 10.41
CA GLY A 15 3.89 7.02 11.50
C GLY A 15 4.58 5.66 11.72
N LEU A 16 4.54 4.78 10.72
CA LEU A 16 5.18 3.48 10.76
C LEU A 16 6.65 3.58 10.37
N ASP A 17 7.52 2.79 10.99
CA ASP A 17 8.84 2.54 10.42
C ASP A 17 8.74 1.55 9.24
N ALA A 18 9.79 1.51 8.42
CA ALA A 18 9.81 0.70 7.21
C ALA A 18 9.53 -0.80 7.47
N ASN A 19 10.03 -1.37 8.58
CA ASN A 19 9.81 -2.78 8.87
C ASN A 19 8.35 -3.05 9.24
N ARG A 20 7.75 -2.18 10.05
CA ARG A 20 6.32 -2.29 10.40
C ARG A 20 5.41 -2.06 9.20
N ALA A 21 5.74 -1.11 8.32
CA ALA A 21 4.99 -0.86 7.10
C ALA A 21 5.03 -2.07 6.15
N ILE A 22 6.18 -2.72 5.98
CA ILE A 22 6.32 -3.93 5.17
C ILE A 22 5.55 -5.10 5.79
N ALA A 23 5.67 -5.30 7.11
CA ALA A 23 4.96 -6.37 7.80
C ALA A 23 3.44 -6.21 7.68
N LEU A 24 2.92 -4.99 7.85
CA LEU A 24 1.50 -4.69 7.69
C LEU A 24 1.01 -4.98 6.27
N GLN A 25 1.79 -4.57 5.26
CA GLN A 25 1.48 -4.86 3.85
C GLN A 25 1.47 -6.35 3.56
N SER A 26 2.34 -7.14 4.19
CA SER A 26 2.37 -8.60 4.00
C SER A 26 1.19 -9.32 4.64
N ILE A 27 0.58 -8.75 5.68
CA ILE A 27 -0.52 -9.38 6.43
C ILE A 27 -1.88 -8.96 5.87
N ALA A 28 -2.04 -7.67 5.57
CA ALA A 28 -3.33 -7.06 5.27
C ALA A 28 -3.39 -6.41 3.88
N GLY A 29 -2.32 -6.48 3.10
CA GLY A 29 -2.26 -5.89 1.78
C GLY A 29 -2.38 -6.90 0.66
N ASP A 30 -3.04 -6.49 -0.42
CA ASP A 30 -3.21 -7.30 -1.62
C ASP A 30 -2.57 -6.59 -2.83
N VAL A 31 -1.84 -7.35 -3.64
CA VAL A 31 -1.30 -6.87 -4.92
C VAL A 31 -2.11 -7.48 -6.05
N HIS A 32 -2.68 -6.62 -6.87
CA HIS A 32 -3.47 -7.03 -8.03
C HIS A 32 -2.81 -6.57 -9.32
N ILE A 33 -2.83 -7.45 -10.32
CA ILE A 33 -2.46 -7.11 -11.69
C ILE A 33 -3.66 -6.42 -12.34
N CYS A 34 -3.46 -5.22 -12.87
CA CYS A 34 -4.52 -4.47 -13.56
C CYS A 34 -4.54 -4.84 -15.04
N GLN A 35 -3.38 -4.75 -15.70
CA GLN A 35 -3.24 -5.17 -17.08
C GLN A 35 -1.79 -5.57 -17.38
N MET A 36 -1.67 -6.50 -18.34
CA MET A 36 -0.40 -6.92 -18.94
C MET A 36 -0.42 -6.85 -20.47
N VAL A 37 -1.41 -6.14 -21.03
CA VAL A 37 -1.67 -6.09 -22.47
C VAL A 37 -1.15 -4.81 -23.11
N ASP A 38 -0.92 -3.76 -22.31
CA ASP A 38 -0.31 -2.52 -22.78
C ASP A 38 1.22 -2.59 -22.72
N PRO A 39 1.94 -1.71 -23.44
CA PRO A 39 3.41 -1.65 -23.36
C PRO A 39 3.94 -1.49 -21.93
N ASN A 40 3.19 -0.80 -21.08
CA ASN A 40 3.49 -0.66 -19.65
C ASN A 40 2.58 -1.56 -18.85
N ARG A 41 3.13 -2.54 -18.13
CA ARG A 41 2.34 -3.39 -17.23
C ARG A 41 1.95 -2.61 -15.99
N THR A 42 0.71 -2.78 -15.56
CA THR A 42 0.15 -2.03 -14.44
C THR A 42 -0.31 -2.97 -13.33
N CYS A 43 0.11 -2.67 -12.10
CA CYS A 43 -0.36 -3.34 -10.89
C CYS A 43 -0.83 -2.30 -9.88
N ARG A 44 -1.75 -2.69 -9.00
CA ARG A 44 -2.20 -1.87 -7.86
C ARG A 44 -1.96 -2.60 -6.54
N PHE A 45 -1.78 -1.83 -5.49
CA PHE A 45 -1.74 -2.29 -4.12
C PHE A 45 -3.02 -1.82 -3.43
N THR A 46 -3.71 -2.72 -2.73
CA THR A 46 -4.92 -2.42 -1.98
C THR A 46 -4.73 -2.79 -0.52
N LEU A 47 -5.31 -1.98 0.36
CA LEU A 47 -5.31 -2.16 1.80
C LEU A 47 -6.71 -1.82 2.32
N PRO A 48 -7.26 -2.53 3.32
CA PRO A 48 -8.56 -2.19 3.88
C PRO A 48 -8.58 -0.77 4.44
N ARG A 49 -9.66 -0.03 4.16
CA ARG A 49 -9.82 1.36 4.63
C ARG A 49 -9.74 1.48 6.15
N THR A 50 -10.23 0.47 6.87
CA THR A 50 -10.16 0.37 8.34
C THR A 50 -8.73 0.45 8.87
N VAL A 51 -7.75 -0.08 8.13
CA VAL A 51 -6.33 0.00 8.51
C VAL A 51 -5.83 1.44 8.37
N CYS A 52 -6.19 2.14 7.29
CA CYS A 52 -5.85 3.55 7.11
C CYS A 52 -6.51 4.44 8.19
N GLU A 53 -7.77 4.18 8.52
CA GLU A 53 -8.49 4.88 9.60
C GLU A 53 -7.81 4.65 10.97
N THR A 54 -7.36 3.42 11.25
CA THR A 54 -6.63 3.09 12.49
C THR A 54 -5.29 3.81 12.58
N LEU A 55 -4.63 4.03 11.45
CA LEU A 55 -3.36 4.76 11.36
C LEU A 55 -3.54 6.29 11.31
N GLY A 56 -4.78 6.79 11.32
CA GLY A 56 -5.07 8.23 11.21
C GLY A 56 -4.80 8.81 9.82
N ILE A 57 -4.70 7.97 8.79
CA ILE A 57 -4.48 8.40 7.42
C ILE A 57 -5.82 8.83 6.81
N ALA A 58 -5.97 10.13 6.57
CA ALA A 58 -7.12 10.67 5.87
C ALA A 58 -6.99 10.40 4.36
N LEU A 59 -7.80 9.46 3.86
CA LEU A 59 -7.95 9.22 2.43
C LEU A 59 -9.03 10.16 1.87
N PRO A 60 -8.83 10.76 0.69
CA PRO A 60 -9.85 11.57 0.00
C PRO A 60 -11.07 10.74 -0.40
#